data_AF-A0A645CSV0-F1
#
_entry.id   AF-A0A645CSV0-F1
#
_cell.length_a   1.000
_cell.length_b   1.000
_cell.length_c   1.000
_cell.angle_alpha   90.00
_cell.angle_beta   90.00
_cell.angle_gamma   90.00
#
_symmetry.space_group_name_H-M   'P 1'
#
loop_
_entity.id
_entity.type
_entity.pdbx_description
1 polymer ?
#
loop_
_entity_poly.entity_id
_entity_poly.type
_entity_poly.pdbx_seq_one_letter_code
_entity_poly.pdbx_strand_id
1 'polypeptide(L)'
;MPLIYRKNSDVAAFIGAQSLHKPAEYHDADATANANLSARLPYLFACCRFAHYLKCIVRDKIGSFKERGDVQLWLNNWIMNYVDGDPANSSEAVKAMKPLAAAEVVVEEIEENPGYYSAKFFLRPHYQLEGLTVSLRLVSKLPSVKQAATQ
;
A
#
# COMPACT_ATOMS: atom_id res chain seq x y z
N MET A 1 -0.74 3.72 -20.26
CA MET A 1 0.64 3.96 -19.78
C MET A 1 1.45 4.65 -20.88
N PRO A 2 1.45 5.99 -20.95
CA PRO A 2 2.15 6.72 -21.99
C PRO A 2 3.65 6.83 -21.68
N LEU A 3 4.49 6.60 -22.69
CA LEU A 3 5.92 6.93 -22.66
C LEU A 3 6.08 8.38 -23.13
N ILE A 4 6.55 9.26 -22.25
CA ILE A 4 6.68 10.69 -22.55
C ILE A 4 8.13 11.03 -22.85
N TYR A 5 8.35 11.67 -23.99
CA TYR A 5 9.66 12.19 -24.40
C TYR A 5 9.98 13.52 -23.70
N ARG A 6 11.19 13.65 -23.17
CA ARG A 6 11.68 14.91 -22.62
C ARG A 6 12.23 15.79 -23.74
N LYS A 7 11.60 16.94 -23.98
CA LYS A 7 12.02 17.92 -24.99
C LYS A 7 13.51 18.27 -24.82
N ASN A 8 14.25 18.27 -25.94
CA ASN A 8 15.69 18.58 -26.01
C ASN A 8 16.59 17.61 -25.22
N SER A 9 16.17 16.37 -25.05
CA SER A 9 16.95 15.30 -24.40
C SER A 9 16.77 14.01 -25.19
N ASP A 10 17.57 12.99 -24.90
CA ASP A 10 17.41 11.62 -25.37
C ASP A 10 16.62 10.74 -24.38
N VAL A 11 16.16 11.33 -23.28
CA VAL A 11 15.46 10.63 -22.20
C VAL A 11 13.95 10.59 -22.41
N ALA A 12 13.34 9.45 -22.10
CA ALA A 12 11.89 9.29 -21.98
C ALA A 12 11.52 8.70 -20.61
N ALA A 13 10.32 8.97 -20.14
CA ALA A 13 9.85 8.53 -18.83
C ALA A 13 8.39 8.10 -18.84
N PHE A 14 8.04 7.20 -17.93
CA PHE A 14 6.65 6.92 -17.56
C PHE A 14 6.31 7.75 -16.33
N ILE A 15 5.40 8.71 -16.48
CA ILE A 15 4.97 9.56 -15.36
C ILE A 15 4.05 8.80 -14.39
N GLY A 16 3.30 7.82 -14.90
CA GLY A 16 2.43 6.98 -14.10
C GLY A 16 2.07 5.67 -14.80
N ALA A 17 1.77 4.65 -14.00
CA ALA A 17 1.47 3.30 -14.47
C ALA A 17 0.06 2.87 -14.04
N GLN A 18 -0.93 3.36 -14.77
CA GLN A 18 -2.33 2.95 -14.64
C GLN A 18 -2.59 1.65 -15.43
N SER A 19 -3.41 0.77 -14.86
CA SER A 19 -3.93 -0.41 -15.55
C SER A 19 -5.07 -0.04 -16.51
N LEU A 20 -5.64 -1.04 -17.19
CA LEU A 20 -6.82 -0.87 -18.04
C LEU A 20 -8.13 -0.75 -17.22
N HIS A 21 -8.10 -1.13 -15.94
CA HIS A 21 -9.28 -1.10 -15.08
C HIS A 21 -9.70 0.35 -14.82
N LYS A 22 -10.98 0.67 -15.09
CA LYS A 22 -11.57 1.95 -14.74
C LYS A 22 -12.10 1.87 -13.30
N PRO A 23 -11.49 2.54 -12.32
CA PRO A 23 -11.94 2.48 -10.92
C PRO A 23 -13.34 3.06 -10.80
N ALA A 24 -14.20 2.38 -10.04
CA ALA A 24 -15.54 2.86 -9.73
C ALA A 24 -15.49 3.94 -8.64
N GLU A 25 -16.38 4.92 -8.75
CA GLU A 25 -16.60 5.92 -7.70
C GLU A 25 -17.66 5.38 -6.73
N TYR A 26 -17.37 5.48 -5.44
CA TYR A 26 -18.27 5.06 -4.36
C TYR A 26 -18.69 6.27 -3.54
N HIS A 27 -19.79 6.15 -2.79
CA HIS A 27 -20.21 7.18 -1.84
C HIS A 27 -19.22 7.36 -0.69
N ASP A 28 -18.56 6.28 -0.30
CA ASP A 28 -17.49 6.30 0.69
C ASP A 28 -16.16 6.70 0.05
N ALA A 29 -15.48 7.66 0.68
CA ALA A 29 -14.20 8.18 0.23
C ALA A 29 -13.09 7.13 0.34
N ASP A 30 -13.14 6.28 1.38
CA ASP A 30 -12.14 5.23 1.57
C ASP A 30 -12.31 4.12 0.54
N ALA A 31 -13.55 3.70 0.26
CA ALA A 31 -13.84 2.77 -0.84
C ALA A 31 -13.35 3.30 -2.20
N THR A 32 -13.56 4.59 -2.48
CA THR A 32 -13.07 5.24 -3.70
C THR A 32 -11.54 5.30 -3.74
N ALA A 33 -10.88 5.57 -2.63
CA ALA A 33 -9.42 5.55 -2.53
C ALA A 33 -8.86 4.14 -2.80
N ASN A 34 -9.48 3.11 -2.23
CA ASN A 34 -9.09 1.72 -2.42
C ASN A 34 -9.27 1.26 -3.88
N ALA A 35 -10.36 1.66 -4.53
CA ALA A 35 -10.58 1.37 -5.95
C ALA A 35 -9.53 2.06 -6.85
N ASN A 36 -9.16 3.30 -6.53
CA ASN A 36 -8.11 4.01 -7.26
C ASN A 36 -6.72 3.39 -7.04
N LEU A 37 -6.44 2.83 -5.86
CA LEU A 37 -5.19 2.12 -5.59
C LEU A 37 -5.12 0.79 -6.36
N SER A 38 -6.21 0.03 -6.42
CA SER A 38 -6.25 -1.26 -7.12
C SER A 38 -6.11 -1.13 -8.65
N ALA A 39 -6.47 0.04 -9.22
CA ALA A 39 -6.29 0.33 -10.63
C ALA A 39 -4.82 0.59 -11.04
N ARG A 40 -3.89 0.72 -10.09
CA ARG A 40 -2.49 1.11 -10.36
C ARG A 40 -1.57 -0.10 -10.35
N LEU A 41 -0.78 -0.23 -11.41
CA LEU A 41 0.13 -1.36 -11.60
C LEU A 41 1.24 -1.47 -10.55
N PRO A 42 1.86 -0.37 -10.05
CA PRO A 42 2.90 -0.49 -9.03
C PRO A 42 2.42 -1.19 -7.75
N TYR A 43 1.22 -0.84 -7.28
CA TYR A 43 0.63 -1.46 -6.09
C TYR A 43 0.10 -2.87 -6.37
N LEU A 44 -0.44 -3.10 -7.58
CA LEU A 44 -0.88 -4.42 -8.00
C LEU A 44 0.30 -5.41 -8.08
N PHE A 45 1.43 -5.00 -8.64
CA PHE A 45 2.64 -5.84 -8.68
C PHE A 45 3.18 -6.16 -7.28
N ALA A 46 3.13 -5.21 -6.35
CA ALA A 46 3.49 -5.47 -4.96
C ALA A 46 2.58 -6.55 -4.35
N CYS A 47 1.26 -6.43 -4.53
CA CYS A 47 0.28 -7.42 -4.07
C CYS A 47 0.52 -8.80 -4.69
N CYS A 48 0.72 -8.88 -6.01
CA CYS A 48 1.03 -10.15 -6.70
C CYS A 48 2.31 -10.80 -6.16
N ARG A 49 3.34 -10.01 -5.82
CA ARG A 49 4.58 -10.56 -5.27
C ARG A 49 4.36 -11.17 -3.89
N PHE A 50 3.57 -10.53 -3.03
CA PHE A 50 3.16 -11.12 -1.75
C PHE A 50 2.32 -12.37 -1.93
N ALA A 51 1.39 -12.38 -2.89
CA ALA A 51 0.58 -13.55 -3.21
C ALA A 51 1.45 -14.75 -3.65
N HIS A 52 2.48 -14.51 -4.47
CA HIS A 52 3.46 -15.53 -4.86
C HIS A 52 4.23 -16.08 -3.64
N TYR A 53 4.71 -15.21 -2.76
CA TYR A 53 5.39 -15.65 -1.54
C TYR A 53 4.47 -16.48 -0.64
N LEU A 54 3.26 -15.98 -0.37
CA LEU A 54 2.26 -16.65 0.45
C LEU A 54 1.95 -18.04 -0.10
N LYS A 55 1.77 -18.18 -1.42
CA LYS A 55 1.51 -19.48 -2.05
C LYS A 55 2.61 -20.50 -1.77
N CYS A 56 3.88 -20.09 -1.84
CA CYS A 56 5.01 -20.98 -1.57
C CYS A 56 5.15 -21.30 -0.08
N ILE A 57 5.22 -20.29 0.78
CA ILE A 57 5.50 -20.49 2.21
C ILE A 57 4.36 -21.20 2.95
N VAL A 58 3.09 -20.89 2.60
CA VAL A 58 1.94 -21.52 3.24
C VAL A 58 1.84 -22.97 2.80
N ARG A 59 2.08 -23.27 1.51
CA ARG A 59 2.09 -24.64 1.00
C ARG A 59 3.09 -25.51 1.76
N ASP A 60 4.29 -25.01 1.99
CA ASP A 60 5.34 -25.76 2.68
C ASP A 60 5.03 -25.96 4.18
N LYS A 61 4.07 -25.21 4.73
CA LYS A 61 3.60 -25.29 6.13
C LYS A 61 2.27 -26.02 6.31
N ILE A 62 1.66 -26.55 5.25
CA ILE A 62 0.45 -27.36 5.36
C ILE A 62 0.72 -28.56 6.27
N GLY A 63 -0.13 -28.77 7.27
CA GLY A 63 0.01 -29.85 8.26
C GLY A 63 0.96 -29.55 9.43
N SER A 64 1.61 -28.38 9.47
CA SER A 64 2.51 -28.01 10.58
C SER A 64 1.81 -27.31 11.75
N PHE A 65 0.72 -26.59 11.48
CA PHE A 65 0.02 -25.77 12.48
C PHE A 65 -1.16 -26.53 13.09
N LYS A 66 -1.36 -26.33 14.39
CA LYS A 66 -2.43 -27.00 15.15
C LYS A 66 -3.64 -26.09 15.36
N GLU A 67 -3.41 -24.80 15.58
CA GLU A 67 -4.47 -23.85 15.93
C GLU A 67 -4.45 -22.58 15.06
N ARG A 68 -5.61 -21.94 14.93
CA ARG A 68 -5.80 -20.64 14.27
C ARG A 68 -4.81 -19.58 14.76
N GLY A 69 -4.57 -19.54 16.08
CA GLY A 69 -3.70 -18.56 16.73
C GLY A 69 -2.25 -18.66 16.24
N ASP A 70 -1.74 -19.87 16.07
CA ASP A 70 -0.38 -20.12 15.57
C ASP A 70 -0.22 -19.59 14.15
N VAL A 71 -1.21 -19.84 13.29
CA VAL A 71 -1.21 -19.38 11.90
C VAL A 71 -1.22 -17.85 11.84
N GLN A 72 -2.08 -17.20 12.64
CA GLN A 72 -2.16 -15.74 12.69
C GLN A 72 -0.85 -15.11 13.19
N LEU A 73 -0.26 -15.65 14.26
CA LEU A 73 1.01 -15.15 14.79
C LEU A 73 2.15 -15.32 13.78
N TRP A 74 2.23 -16.50 13.15
CA TRP A 74 3.27 -16.77 12.16
C TRP A 74 3.16 -15.86 10.93
N LEU A 75 1.95 -15.69 10.37
CA LEU A 75 1.73 -14.81 9.21
C LEU A 75 1.98 -13.34 9.55
N ASN A 76 1.56 -12.87 10.74
CA ASN A 76 1.86 -11.51 11.19
C ASN A 76 3.37 -11.30 11.35
N ASN A 77 4.09 -12.22 11.99
CA ASN A 77 5.55 -12.12 12.13
C ASN A 77 6.25 -12.15 10.77
N TRP A 78 5.75 -12.94 9.81
CA TRP A 78 6.30 -12.99 8.47
C TRP A 78 6.13 -11.66 7.73
N ILE A 79 4.92 -11.09 7.71
CA ILE A 79 4.65 -9.86 6.95
C ILE A 79 5.36 -8.64 7.54
N MET A 80 5.55 -8.60 8.86
CA MET A 80 6.24 -7.49 9.55
C MET A 80 7.70 -7.30 9.10
N ASN A 81 8.34 -8.34 8.53
CA ASN A 81 9.67 -8.19 7.94
C ASN A 81 9.71 -7.22 6.74
N TYR A 82 8.57 -7.04 6.07
CA TYR A 82 8.40 -6.17 4.91
C TYR A 82 7.76 -4.82 5.24
N VAL A 83 7.44 -4.59 6.52
CA VAL A 83 6.88 -3.33 7.01
C VAL A 83 8.00 -2.44 7.53
N ASP A 84 7.94 -1.17 7.15
CA ASP A 84 8.76 -0.11 7.69
C ASP A 84 8.15 0.43 8.98
N GLY A 85 8.90 0.36 10.08
CA GLY A 85 8.43 0.77 11.41
C GLY A 85 8.40 2.29 11.61
N ASP A 86 9.19 3.05 10.82
CA ASP A 86 9.15 4.51 10.83
C ASP A 86 9.14 5.07 9.39
N PRO A 87 7.99 4.99 8.71
CA PRO A 87 7.85 5.48 7.33
C PRO A 87 8.11 6.99 7.18
N ALA A 88 8.03 7.77 8.26
CA ALA A 88 8.22 9.21 8.19
C ALA A 88 9.70 9.58 8.04
N ASN A 89 10.58 8.90 8.77
CA ASN A 89 12.01 9.21 8.82
C ASN A 89 12.89 8.27 7.98
N SER A 90 12.36 7.13 7.52
CA SER A 90 13.12 6.17 6.71
C SER A 90 13.58 6.72 5.37
N SER A 91 14.79 6.33 4.97
CA SER A 91 15.39 6.69 3.69
C SER A 91 14.66 6.03 2.51
N GLU A 92 14.81 6.60 1.32
CA GLU A 92 14.17 6.07 0.10
C GLU A 92 14.62 4.63 -0.22
N ALA A 93 15.88 4.29 0.07
CA ALA A 93 16.39 2.93 -0.07
C ALA A 93 15.69 1.94 0.88
N VAL A 94 15.40 2.35 2.12
CA VAL A 94 14.66 1.52 3.09
C VAL A 94 13.21 1.35 2.65
N LYS A 95 12.56 2.41 2.19
CA LYS A 95 11.19 2.35 1.64
C LYS A 95 11.07 1.47 0.41
N ALA A 96 12.12 1.42 -0.42
CA ALA A 96 12.18 0.51 -1.57
C ALA A 96 12.35 -0.97 -1.15
N MET A 97 13.14 -1.25 -0.09
CA MET A 97 13.30 -2.61 0.44
C MET A 97 12.09 -3.09 1.24
N LYS A 98 11.41 -2.17 1.94
CA LYS A 98 10.23 -2.43 2.78
C LYS A 98 9.03 -1.68 2.21
N PRO A 99 8.31 -2.28 1.24
CA PRO A 99 7.30 -1.58 0.45
C PRO A 99 6.02 -1.23 1.22
N LEU A 100 5.84 -1.76 2.43
CA LEU A 100 4.64 -1.57 3.25
C LEU A 100 4.90 -0.58 4.38
N ALA A 101 3.97 0.37 4.55
CA ALA A 101 3.92 1.27 5.70
C ALA A 101 3.21 0.63 6.90
N ALA A 102 2.22 -0.23 6.64
CA ALA A 102 1.54 -1.03 7.66
C ALA A 102 0.98 -2.32 7.05
N ALA A 103 0.82 -3.35 7.86
CA ALA A 103 0.16 -4.58 7.47
C ALA A 103 -0.58 -5.21 8.65
N GLU A 104 -1.70 -5.87 8.36
CA GLU A 104 -2.49 -6.61 9.34
C GLU A 104 -2.99 -7.92 8.72
N VAL A 105 -2.93 -9.00 9.50
CA VAL A 105 -3.44 -10.31 9.08
C VAL A 105 -4.48 -10.80 10.07
N VAL A 106 -5.67 -11.08 9.56
CA VAL A 106 -6.79 -11.66 10.31
C VAL A 106 -7.02 -13.08 9.78
N VAL A 107 -6.97 -14.07 10.67
CA VAL A 107 -7.23 -15.47 10.33
C VAL A 107 -8.53 -15.90 10.99
N GLU A 108 -9.45 -16.42 10.19
CA GLU A 108 -10.75 -16.96 10.60
C GLU A 108 -10.76 -18.48 10.34
N GLU A 109 -11.33 -19.24 11.25
CA GLU A 109 -11.54 -20.68 11.05
C GLU A 109 -12.85 -20.90 10.27
N ILE A 110 -12.84 -21.87 9.36
CA ILE A 110 -14.03 -22.20 8.58
C ILE A 110 -14.78 -23.30 9.33
N GLU A 111 -15.88 -22.93 9.99
CA GLU A 111 -16.67 -23.83 10.85
C GLU A 111 -17.12 -25.11 10.13
N GLU A 112 -17.41 -25.03 8.83
CA GLU A 112 -17.84 -26.17 8.03
C GLU A 112 -16.73 -27.20 7.76
N ASN A 113 -15.45 -26.81 7.89
CA ASN A 113 -14.30 -27.65 7.54
C ASN A 113 -13.17 -27.52 8.57
N PRO A 114 -13.11 -28.41 9.58
CA PRO A 114 -12.05 -28.42 10.58
C PRO A 114 -10.65 -28.49 9.93
N GLY A 115 -9.75 -27.60 10.36
CA GLY A 115 -8.40 -27.49 9.81
C GLY A 115 -8.27 -26.60 8.56
N TYR A 116 -9.37 -26.05 8.05
CA TYR A 116 -9.36 -25.01 7.03
C TYR A 116 -9.48 -23.61 7.65
N TYR A 117 -8.59 -22.72 7.24
CA TYR A 117 -8.53 -21.35 7.72
C TYR A 117 -8.61 -20.38 6.53
N SER A 118 -9.36 -19.28 6.71
CA SER A 118 -9.41 -18.15 5.81
C SER A 118 -8.53 -17.02 6.36
N ALA A 119 -7.60 -16.51 5.57
CA ALA A 119 -6.72 -15.41 5.98
C ALA A 119 -6.98 -14.17 5.13
N LYS A 120 -7.28 -13.04 5.78
CA LYS A 120 -7.44 -11.72 5.18
C LYS A 120 -6.20 -10.90 5.48
N PHE A 121 -5.52 -10.43 4.43
CA PHE A 121 -4.34 -9.57 4.52
C PHE A 121 -4.71 -8.15 4.15
N PHE A 122 -4.49 -7.22 5.07
CA PHE A 122 -4.60 -5.79 4.84
C PHE A 122 -3.20 -5.22 4.68
N LEU A 123 -2.88 -4.72 3.48
CA LEU A 123 -1.55 -4.23 3.13
C LEU A 123 -1.65 -2.74 2.79
N ARG A 124 -0.96 -1.89 3.56
CA ARG A 124 -0.89 -0.45 3.31
C ARG A 124 0.47 -0.10 2.69
N PRO A 125 0.54 0.21 1.39
CA PRO A 125 1.80 0.62 0.75
C PRO A 125 2.22 2.03 1.16
N HIS A 126 3.47 2.39 0.90
CA HIS A 126 3.91 3.79 0.93
C HIS A 126 3.23 4.57 -0.21
N TYR A 127 2.61 5.71 0.10
CA TYR A 127 2.00 6.54 -0.93
C TYR A 127 3.06 7.20 -1.80
N GLN A 128 2.96 7.02 -3.12
CA GLN A 128 3.71 7.80 -4.10
C GLN A 128 3.03 9.15 -4.36
N LEU A 129 3.84 10.18 -4.60
CA LEU A 129 3.34 11.49 -5.00
C LEU A 129 2.85 11.43 -6.45
N GLU A 130 1.55 11.58 -6.65
CA GLU A 130 0.90 11.40 -7.97
C GLU A 130 0.45 12.72 -8.60
N GLY A 131 0.15 13.71 -7.76
CA GLY A 131 -0.29 15.01 -8.19
C GLY A 131 -0.31 15.98 -7.01
N LEU A 132 0.08 17.22 -7.28
CA LEU A 132 0.05 18.30 -6.31
C LEU A 132 -0.66 19.49 -6.95
N THR A 133 -1.78 19.90 -6.38
CA THR A 133 -2.45 21.15 -6.78
C THR A 133 -1.91 22.27 -5.89
N VAL A 134 -1.13 23.19 -6.48
CA VAL A 134 -0.55 24.32 -5.75
C VAL A 134 -1.38 25.57 -6.02
N SER A 135 -1.94 26.18 -4.97
CA SER A 135 -2.55 27.51 -5.05
C SER A 135 -1.62 28.56 -4.45
N LEU A 136 -1.12 29.49 -5.27
CA LEU A 136 -0.35 30.64 -4.79
C LEU A 136 -1.31 31.81 -4.49
N ARG A 137 -1.20 32.40 -3.30
CA ARG A 137 -1.95 33.60 -2.90
C ARG A 137 -0.99 34.66 -2.41
N LEU A 138 -1.14 35.87 -2.94
CA LEU A 138 -0.37 37.04 -2.51
C LEU A 138 -1.08 37.66 -1.30
N VAL A 139 -0.41 37.67 -0.15
CA VAL A 139 -0.96 38.14 1.12
C VAL A 139 0.01 39.11 1.79
N SER A 140 -0.50 40.23 2.31
CA SER A 140 0.33 41.24 2.99
C SER A 140 0.81 40.80 4.38
N LYS A 141 0.10 39.84 5.01
CA LYS A 141 0.52 39.17 6.23
C LYS A 141 0.13 37.70 6.14
N LEU A 142 1.06 36.82 6.46
CA LEU A 142 0.83 35.37 6.42
C LEU A 142 -0.34 34.99 7.36
N PRO A 143 -1.30 34.15 6.91
CA PRO A 143 -2.44 33.73 7.72
C PRO A 143 -2.03 33.08 9.05
N SER A 144 -0.94 32.30 9.03
CA SER A 144 -0.35 31.66 10.21
C SER A 144 0.06 32.67 11.29
N VAL A 145 0.59 33.83 10.89
CA VAL A 145 1.01 34.90 11.81
C VAL A 145 -0.18 35.75 12.28
N LYS A 146 -1.28 35.79 11.50
CA LYS A 146 -2.52 36.48 11.91
C LYS A 146 -3.28 35.72 13.00
N GLN A 147 -3.33 34.38 12.90
CA GLN A 147 -4.03 33.54 13.88
C GLN A 147 -3.32 33.52 15.25
N ALA A 148 -1.98 33.59 15.27
CA ALA A 148 -1.22 33.61 16.53
C ALA A 148 -1.30 34.94 17.30
N ALA A 149 -1.78 36.02 16.67
CA ALA A 149 -1.87 37.36 17.28
C ALA A 149 -3.27 37.69 17.83
N THR A 150 -4.23 36.76 17.73
CA THR A 150 -5.62 36.93 18.19
C THR A 150 -5.95 35.99 19.36
N GLN A 151 -4.94 35.45 20.04
CA GLN A 151 -5.04 34.77 21.33
C GLN A 151 -4.29 35.57 22.38
#